data_AF-A0A522D7R3-F1
#
_entry.id   AF-A0A522D7R3-F1
#
_cell.length_a   1.000
_cell.length_b   1.000
_cell.length_c   1.000
_cell.angle_alpha   90.00
_cell.angle_beta   90.00
_cell.angle_gamma   90.00
#
_symmetry.space_group_name_H-M   'P 1'
#
loop_
_entity.id
_entity.type
_entity.pdbx_description
1 polymer ?
#
loop_
_entity_poly.entity_id
_entity_poly.type
_entity_poly.pdbx_seq_one_letter_code
_entity_poly.pdbx_strand_id
1 'polypeptide(L)' 'MTKVTYTGLIDPAREFEALRPAYNVTVRMMMKCRPSSADYLVLLAVTDAMNAAAAHFMPQPAVTSFFGAKPTG' A
#
# COMPACT_ATOMS: atom_id res chain seq x y z
N MET A 1 -8.31 20.74 2.40
CA MET A 1 -7.12 19.89 2.17
C MET A 1 -5.91 20.77 2.43
N THR A 2 -5.29 20.65 3.61
CA THR A 2 -4.12 21.46 3.97
C THR A 2 -2.96 21.09 3.05
N LYS A 3 -2.29 22.08 2.46
CA LYS A 3 -1.16 21.86 1.55
C LYS A 3 -0.01 21.27 2.37
N VAL A 4 0.17 19.96 2.30
CA VAL A 4 1.30 19.27 2.93
C VAL A 4 2.54 19.52 2.06
N THR A 5 3.50 20.25 2.59
CA THR A 5 4.82 20.42 1.98
C THR A 5 5.72 19.31 2.51
N TYR A 6 6.15 18.40 1.64
CA TYR A 6 7.08 17.35 2.02
C TYR A 6 8.52 17.85 1.88
N THR A 7 9.32 17.74 2.94
CA THR A 7 10.74 18.09 2.91
C THR A 7 11.53 16.91 2.33
N GLY A 8 12.22 17.11 1.21
CA GLY A 8 13.05 16.07 0.57
C GLY A 8 12.32 15.09 -0.36
N LEU A 9 10.99 15.18 -0.49
CA LEU A 9 10.22 14.41 -1.48
C LEU A 9 9.76 15.35 -2.59
N ILE A 10 10.43 15.28 -3.74
CA ILE A 10 10.11 16.11 -4.93
C ILE A 10 8.79 15.63 -5.55
N ASP A 11 8.57 14.31 -5.57
CA ASP A 11 7.35 13.68 -6.08
C ASP A 11 6.94 12.53 -5.13
N PRO A 12 6.15 12.83 -4.09
CA PRO A 12 5.70 11.83 -3.11
C PRO A 12 4.94 10.66 -3.74
N ALA A 13 4.23 10.90 -4.85
CA ALA A 13 3.51 9.85 -5.54
C ALA A 13 4.48 8.86 -6.21
N ARG A 14 5.51 9.38 -6.90
CA ARG A 14 6.56 8.56 -7.52
C ARG A 14 7.42 7.80 -6.50
N GLU A 15 7.73 8.42 -5.36
CA GLU A 15 8.50 7.77 -4.30
C GLU A 15 7.68 6.64 -3.64
N PHE A 16 6.40 6.87 -3.40
CA PHE A 16 5.51 5.82 -2.89
C PHE A 16 5.29 4.71 -3.92
N GLU A 17 5.18 5.08 -5.20
CA GLU A 17 5.12 4.16 -6.34
C GLU A 17 6.33 3.21 -6.38
N ALA A 18 7.52 3.70 -6.03
CA ALA A 18 8.73 2.88 -5.97
C ALA A 18 8.64 1.73 -4.94
N LEU A 19 7.68 1.74 -4.01
CA LEU A 19 7.43 0.66 -3.06
C LEU A 19 6.66 -0.53 -3.65
N ARG A 20 6.17 -0.42 -4.90
CA ARG A 20 5.41 -1.50 -5.57
C ARG A 20 6.09 -2.88 -5.53
N PRO A 21 7.41 -3.00 -5.76
CA PRO A 21 8.08 -4.30 -5.70
C PRO A 21 8.01 -4.92 -4.29
N ALA A 22 8.15 -4.11 -3.24
CA ALA A 22 8.06 -4.56 -1.86
C ALA A 22 6.64 -5.05 -1.52
N TYR A 23 5.62 -4.27 -1.89
CA TYR A 23 4.22 -4.69 -1.75
C TYR A 23 3.96 -6.05 -2.40
N ASN A 24 4.40 -6.22 -3.66
CA ASN A 24 4.23 -7.47 -4.39
C ASN A 24 4.93 -8.66 -3.73
N VAL A 25 6.10 -8.44 -3.11
CA VAL A 25 6.79 -9.47 -2.33
C VAL A 25 5.98 -9.82 -1.08
N THR A 26 5.51 -8.83 -0.33
CA THR A 26 4.68 -9.02 0.87
C THR A 26 3.42 -9.83 0.57
N VAL A 27 2.68 -9.47 -0.48
CA VAL A 27 1.49 -10.21 -0.92
C VAL A 27 1.84 -11.67 -1.28
N ARG A 28 2.92 -11.89 -2.04
CA ARG A 28 3.35 -13.26 -2.37
C ARG A 28 3.77 -14.08 -1.15
N MET A 29 4.33 -13.45 -0.12
CA MET A 29 4.63 -14.12 1.15
C MET A 29 3.35 -14.44 1.90
N MET A 30 2.42 -13.48 2.01
CA MET A 30 1.14 -13.65 2.69
C MET A 30 0.34 -14.82 2.10
N MET A 31 0.29 -14.93 0.77
CA MET A 31 -0.40 -16.01 0.06
C MET A 31 0.18 -17.41 0.31
N LYS A 32 1.39 -17.51 0.86
CA LYS A 32 2.02 -18.79 1.26
C LYS A 32 1.75 -19.15 2.72
N CYS A 33 1.28 -18.19 3.52
CA CYS A 33 0.93 -18.42 4.92
C CYS A 33 -0.47 -19.05 5.03
N ARG A 34 -0.69 -19.85 6.08
CA ARG A 34 -2.04 -20.33 6.39
C ARG A 34 -2.95 -19.13 6.69
N PRO A 35 -4.15 -19.03 6.09
CA PRO A 35 -5.09 -17.96 6.43
C PRO A 35 -5.34 -17.86 7.93
N SER A 36 -5.34 -16.64 8.46
CA SER A 36 -5.53 -16.33 9.89
C SER A 36 -4.43 -16.83 10.84
N SER A 37 -3.33 -17.37 10.33
CA SER A 37 -2.13 -17.58 11.16
C SER A 37 -1.52 -16.23 11.57
N ALA A 38 -0.69 -16.22 12.63
CA ALA A 38 -0.01 -15.01 13.08
C ALA A 38 0.79 -14.36 11.95
N ASP A 39 1.56 -15.15 11.19
CA ASP A 39 2.35 -14.65 10.06
C ASP A 39 1.47 -14.03 8.96
N TYR A 40 0.34 -14.68 8.64
CA TYR A 40 -0.63 -14.15 7.69
C TYR A 40 -1.19 -12.82 8.16
N LEU A 41 -1.60 -12.71 9.43
CA LEU A 41 -2.21 -11.50 9.98
C LEU A 41 -1.24 -10.33 10.03
N VAL A 42 0.03 -10.58 10.34
CA VAL A 42 1.08 -9.55 10.31
C VAL A 42 1.27 -9.03 8.89
N LEU A 43 1.37 -9.92 7.89
CA LEU A 43 1.53 -9.52 6.49
C LEU A 43 0.30 -8.81 5.94
N LEU A 44 -0.91 -9.23 6.35
CA LEU A 44 -2.16 -8.55 6.02
C LEU A 44 -2.17 -7.12 6.55
N ALA A 45 -1.80 -6.93 7.81
CA ALA A 45 -1.73 -5.59 8.42
C ALA A 45 -0.72 -4.68 7.70
N VAL A 46 0.42 -5.22 7.24
CA VAL A 46 1.39 -4.49 6.41
C VAL A 46 0.75 -4.07 5.09
N THR A 47 0.06 -4.98 4.40
CA THR A 47 -0.61 -4.65 3.13
C THR A 47 -1.71 -3.61 3.32
N ASP A 48 -2.48 -3.67 4.40
CA ASP A 48 -3.52 -2.69 4.72
C ASP A 48 -2.92 -1.30 5.03
N ALA A 49 -1.80 -1.26 5.75
CA ALA A 49 -1.09 0.01 6.01
C ALA A 49 -0.58 0.65 4.70
N MET A 50 -0.06 -0.15 3.76
CA MET A 50 0.35 0.35 2.44
C MET A 50 -0.86 0.84 1.63
N ASN A 51 -1.98 0.12 1.67
CA ASN A 51 -3.24 0.54 1.03
C ASN A 51 -3.75 1.87 1.60
N ALA A 52 -3.69 2.05 2.92
CA ALA A 52 -4.08 3.30 3.55
C ALA A 52 -3.14 4.45 3.15
N ALA A 53 -1.83 4.23 3.17
CA ALA A 53 -0.84 5.22 2.76
C ALA A 53 -1.02 5.65 1.29
N ALA A 54 -1.45 4.75 0.42
CA ALA A 54 -1.79 5.04 -0.97
C ALA A 54 -2.75 6.23 -1.13
N ALA A 55 -3.78 6.29 -0.29
CA ALA A 55 -4.79 7.34 -0.34
C ALA A 55 -4.22 8.73 0.01
N HIS A 56 -3.05 8.78 0.64
CA HIS A 56 -2.36 10.01 1.02
C HIS A 56 -1.28 10.43 0.01
N PHE A 57 -0.61 9.47 -0.61
CA PHE A 57 0.54 9.74 -1.48
C PHE A 57 0.21 9.68 -2.97
N MET A 58 -0.84 8.96 -3.38
CA MET A 58 -1.16 8.77 -4.79
C MET A 58 -2.46 9.47 -5.22
N PRO A 59 -2.53 9.98 -6.46
CA PRO A 59 -3.76 10.50 -7.03
C PRO A 59 -4.81 9.37 -7.17
N GLN A 60 -6.08 9.70 -6.94
CA GLN A 60 -7.19 8.73 -6.90
C GLN A 60 -7.28 7.73 -8.08
N PRO A 61 -6.93 8.06 -9.35
CA PRO A 61 -6.89 7.05 -10.41
C PRO A 61 -5.73 6.03 -10.29
N ALA A 62 -4.66 6.34 -9.57
CA ALA A 62 -3.54 5.42 -9.35
C ALA A 62 -3.80 4.46 -8.17
N VAL A 63 -4.52 4.90 -7.13
CA VAL A 63 -4.81 4.10 -5.93
C VAL A 63 -5.58 2.82 -6.27
N THR A 64 -6.56 2.90 -7.17
CA THR A 64 -7.35 1.73 -7.63
C THR A 64 -6.55 0.74 -8.46
N SER A 65 -5.53 1.21 -9.19
CA SER A 65 -4.65 0.34 -10.00
C SER A 65 -3.53 -0.30 -9.19
N PHE A 66 -3.21 0.24 -8.01
CA PHE A 66 -2.04 -0.18 -7.26
C PHE A 66 -2.29 -1.39 -6.36
N PHE A 67 -3.50 -1.47 -5.78
CA PHE A 67 -3.79 -2.41 -4.70
C PHE A 67 -4.92 -3.42 -5.01
N GLY A 68 -5.50 -3.35 -6.22
CA GLY A 68 -6.72 -4.07 -6.53
C GLY A 68 -7.92 -3.44 -5.82
N ALA A 69 -9.11 -3.60 -6.39
CA ALA A 69 -10.33 -2.94 -5.95
C ALA A 69 -10.50 -2.93 -4.41
N LYS A 70 -10.80 -1.75 -3.88
CA LYS A 70 -11.24 -1.56 -2.49
C LYS A 70 -12.30 -2.62 -2.16
N PRO A 71 -12.19 -3.40 -1.07
CA PRO A 71 -13.33 -4.14 -0.56
C PRO A 71 -14.35 -3.07 -0.14
N THR A 72 -15.39 -2.90 -0.92
CA THR A 72 -16.58 -2.16 -0.52
C THR A 72 -17.24 -3.00 0.57
N GLY A 73 -17.01 -2.61 1.83
CA GLY A 73 -17.95 -2.87 2.92
C GLY A 73 -19.08 -1.86 2.85
#